data_AF-A0A6I7X3F9-F1
#
_entry.id   AF-A0A6I7X3F9-F1
#
_cell.length_a   1.000
_cell.length_b   1.000
_cell.length_c   1.000
_cell.angle_alpha   90.00
_cell.angle_beta   90.00
_cell.angle_gamma   90.00
#
_symmetry.space_group_name_H-M   'P 1'
#
loop_
_entity.id
_entity.type
_entity.pdbx_description
1 polymer ?
#
loop_
_entity_poly.entity_id
_entity_poly.type
_entity_poly.pdbx_seq_one_letter_code
_entity_poly.pdbx_strand_id
1 'polypeptide(L)' 'MCDMSIPGSYDVVPFPHERKAIDIGDYYSDFAKIHKVLGWKPEVTLKDGLRKTLDYYLANHNHYRE' A
#
# COMPACT_ATOMS: atom_id res chain seq x y z
N MET A 1 -8.92 -4.96 -9.04
CA MET A 1 -8.80 -3.67 -8.32
C MET A 1 -9.39 -3.84 -6.94
N CYS A 2 -8.72 -3.34 -5.89
CA CYS A 2 -9.35 -3.23 -4.58
C CYS A 2 -10.49 -2.22 -4.71
N ASP A 3 -11.72 -2.70 -4.73
CA ASP A 3 -12.91 -1.87 -4.66
C ASP A 3 -12.98 -1.27 -3.25
N MET A 4 -12.40 -0.09 -3.11
CA MET A 4 -12.52 0.76 -1.95
C MET A 4 -13.33 1.96 -2.43
N SER A 5 -14.54 2.15 -1.89
CA SER A 5 -15.56 3.11 -2.38
C SER A 5 -15.20 4.59 -2.12
N ILE A 6 -13.96 4.97 -2.41
CA ILE A 6 -13.41 6.30 -2.21
C ILE A 6 -13.47 7.02 -3.55
N PRO A 7 -14.01 8.24 -3.62
CA PRO A 7 -14.00 9.01 -4.84
C PRO A 7 -12.56 9.34 -5.26
N GLY A 8 -12.20 8.98 -6.48
CA GLY A 8 -10.92 9.27 -7.09
C GLY A 8 -10.89 8.80 -8.54
N SER A 9 -10.06 9.45 -9.37
CA SER A 9 -9.77 9.02 -10.74
C SER A 9 -8.29 8.70 -10.85
N TYR A 10 -7.95 7.83 -11.80
CA TYR A 10 -6.58 7.53 -12.13
C TYR A 10 -6.44 7.48 -13.65
N ASP A 11 -5.24 7.82 -14.13
CA ASP A 11 -4.85 7.66 -15.52
C ASP A 11 -3.76 6.59 -15.61
N VAL A 12 -3.85 5.73 -16.62
CA VAL A 12 -2.79 4.78 -16.93
C VAL A 12 -1.80 5.46 -17.86
N VAL A 13 -0.60 5.70 -17.35
CA VAL A 13 0.48 6.35 -18.11
C VAL A 13 1.65 5.37 -18.31
N PRO A 14 2.47 5.54 -19.37
CA PRO A 14 3.67 4.74 -19.56
C PRO A 14 4.62 4.84 -18.37
N PHE A 15 5.27 3.73 -18.01
CA PHE A 15 6.27 3.74 -16.95
C PHE A 15 7.46 4.64 -17.34
N PRO A 16 7.89 5.59 -16.49
CA PRO A 16 8.97 6.51 -16.84
C PRO A 16 10.29 5.77 -17.12
N HIS A 17 10.94 6.11 -18.24
CA HIS A 17 12.12 5.39 -18.72
C HIS A 17 13.29 5.47 -17.72
N GLU A 18 13.50 6.62 -17.10
CA GLU A 18 14.54 6.84 -16.10
C GLU A 18 14.34 6.00 -14.83
N ARG A 19 13.09 5.68 -14.47
CA ARG A 19 12.79 4.81 -13.32
C ARG A 19 12.99 3.33 -13.63
N LYS A 20 12.94 2.95 -14.91
CA LYS A 20 13.05 1.55 -15.33
C LYS A 20 14.44 0.96 -15.04
N ALA A 21 15.47 1.80 -15.03
CA ALA A 21 16.84 1.36 -14.74
C ALA A 21 17.03 0.85 -13.30
N ILE A 22 16.14 1.24 -12.37
CA ILE A 22 16.19 0.86 -10.95
C ILE A 22 14.96 0.06 -10.50
N ASP A 23 14.11 -0.34 -11.44
CA ASP A 23 12.92 -1.13 -11.14
C ASP A 23 13.32 -2.57 -10.77
N ILE A 24 12.86 -3.04 -9.63
CA ILE A 24 13.11 -4.42 -9.16
C ILE A 24 12.05 -5.39 -9.67
N GLY A 25 11.00 -4.88 -10.34
CA GLY A 25 9.84 -5.65 -10.76
C GLY A 25 9.00 -6.12 -9.57
N ASP A 26 8.40 -7.30 -9.71
CA ASP A 26 7.52 -7.85 -8.69
C ASP A 26 8.31 -8.34 -7.47
N TYR A 27 7.93 -7.85 -6.28
CA TYR A 27 8.51 -8.26 -5.02
C TYR A 27 7.46 -8.86 -4.10
N TYR A 28 7.77 -10.04 -3.55
CA TYR A 28 7.00 -10.70 -2.51
C TYR A 28 7.96 -11.22 -1.44
N SER A 29 7.58 -11.02 -0.16
CA SER A 29 8.35 -11.50 0.99
C SER A 29 7.62 -12.63 1.71
N ASP A 30 8.36 -13.63 2.19
CA ASP A 30 7.87 -14.66 3.09
C ASP A 30 8.10 -14.27 4.56
N PHE A 31 7.08 -14.47 5.41
CA PHE A 31 7.12 -14.22 6.84
C PHE A 31 7.27 -15.50 7.68
N ALA A 32 7.48 -16.67 7.08
CA ALA A 32 7.58 -17.95 7.81
C ALA A 32 8.66 -17.95 8.90
N LYS A 33 9.79 -17.25 8.70
CA LYS A 33 10.87 -17.18 9.69
C LYS A 33 10.43 -16.48 10.98
N ILE A 34 9.84 -15.30 10.88
CA ILE A 34 9.38 -14.55 12.05
C ILE A 34 8.18 -15.25 12.72
N HIS A 35 7.34 -15.91 11.93
CA HIS A 35 6.27 -16.76 12.45
C HIS A 35 6.81 -17.93 13.29
N LYS A 36 7.80 -18.66 12.77
CA LYS A 36 8.39 -19.80 13.49
C LYS A 36 9.09 -19.39 14.78
N VAL A 37 9.79 -18.26 14.78
CA VAL A 37 10.61 -17.83 15.92
C VAL A 37 9.79 -17.15 17.01
N LEU A 38 8.80 -16.34 16.63
CA LEU A 38 8.07 -15.46 17.55
C LEU A 38 6.57 -15.76 17.63
N GLY A 39 6.06 -16.68 16.80
CA GLY A 39 4.61 -16.88 16.63
C GLY A 39 3.90 -15.72 15.91
N TRP A 40 4.66 -14.71 15.47
CA TRP A 40 4.12 -13.52 14.84
C TRP A 40 3.42 -13.85 13.52
N LYS A 41 2.32 -13.17 13.23
CA LYS A 41 1.61 -13.25 11.95
C LYS A 41 0.99 -11.89 11.62
N PRO A 42 0.80 -11.56 10.34
CA PRO A 42 0.04 -10.38 9.97
C PRO A 42 -1.41 -10.52 10.45
N GLU A 43 -1.91 -9.49 11.11
CA GLU A 43 -3.29 -9.44 11.62
C GLU A 43 -4.20 -8.52 10.79
N VAL A 44 -3.60 -7.67 9.95
CA VAL A 44 -4.31 -6.69 9.13
C VAL A 44 -4.15 -7.08 7.67
N THR A 45 -5.27 -7.26 6.98
CA THR A 45 -5.28 -7.53 5.54
C THR A 45 -4.86 -6.29 4.76
N LEU A 46 -4.41 -6.47 3.51
CA LEU A 46 -4.10 -5.33 2.64
C LEU A 46 -5.30 -4.37 2.52
N LYS A 47 -6.52 -4.92 2.35
CA LYS A 47 -7.75 -4.13 2.22
C LYS A 47 -8.03 -3.31 3.50
N ASP A 48 -7.93 -3.94 4.67
CA ASP A 48 -8.18 -3.25 5.94
C ASP A 48 -7.10 -2.22 6.25
N GLY A 49 -5.85 -2.52 5.93
CA GLY A 49 -4.72 -1.60 6.06
C GLY A 49 -4.95 -0.34 5.23
N LEU A 50 -5.20 -0.50 3.92
CA LEU A 50 -5.46 0.61 3.01
C LEU A 50 -6.65 1.46 3.45
N ARG A 51 -7.75 0.82 3.88
CA ARG A 51 -8.92 1.53 4.41
C ARG A 51 -8.55 2.38 5.63
N LYS A 52 -7.90 1.79 6.64
CA LYS A 52 -7.49 2.51 7.87
C LYS A 52 -6.54 3.67 7.55
N THR A 53 -5.60 3.47 6.63
CA THR A 53 -4.67 4.51 6.19
C THR A 53 -5.41 5.69 5.58
N LEU A 54 -6.38 5.44 4.70
CA LEU A 54 -7.12 6.53 4.10
C LEU A 54 -8.10 7.18 5.08
N ASP A 55 -8.81 6.40 5.90
CA ASP A 55 -9.71 6.93 6.94
C ASP A 55 -8.94 7.94 7.82
N TYR A 56 -7.71 7.59 8.21
CA TYR A 56 -6.82 8.48 8.94
C TYR A 56 -6.42 9.72 8.12
N TYR A 57 -5.99 9.54 6.87
CA TYR A 57 -5.60 10.68 6.02
C TYR A 57 -6.76 11.67 5.85
N LEU A 58 -7.97 11.20 5.50
CA LEU A 58 -9.14 12.06 5.31
C LEU A 58 -9.52 12.82 6.58
N ALA A 59 -9.45 12.17 7.75
CA ALA A 59 -9.72 12.82 9.03
C ALA A 59 -8.71 13.93 9.36
N ASN A 60 -7.46 13.82 8.90
CA ASN A 60 -6.36 14.72 9.26
C ASN A 60 -5.82 15.55 8.09
N HIS A 61 -6.42 15.46 6.90
CA HIS A 61 -5.84 15.99 5.65
C HIS A 61 -5.53 17.49 5.71
N ASN A 62 -6.31 18.28 6.46
CA ASN A 62 -6.08 19.72 6.64
C ASN A 62 -4.73 20.03 7.33
N HIS A 63 -4.14 19.11 8.08
CA HIS A 63 -2.82 19.28 8.67
C HIS A 63 -1.69 19.12 7.64
N TYR A 64 -1.97 18.46 6.50
CA TYR A 64 -0.99 18.11 5.47
C TYR A 64 -1.19 18.88 4.16
N ARG A 65 -2.15 19.81 4.12
CA ARG A 65 -2.39 20.67 2.96
C ARG A 65 -1.80 22.04 3.27
N GLU A 66 -0.98 22.54 2.35
CA GLU A 66 -0.52 23.94 2.30
C GLU A 66 -1.62 24.84 1.72
#